data_AF-A0A7X7AMX2-F1
#
_entry.id   AF-A0A7X7AMX2-F1
#
_cell.length_a   1.000
_cell.length_b   1.000
_cell.length_c   1.000
_cell.angle_alpha   90.00
_cell.angle_beta   90.00
_cell.angle_gamma   90.00
#
_symmetry.space_group_name_H-M   'P 1'
#
loop_
_entity.id
_entity.type
_entity.pdbx_description
1 polymer ?
#
loop_
_entity_poly.entity_id
_entity_poly.type
_entity_poly.pdbx_seq_one_letter_code
_entity_poly.pdbx_strand_id
1 'polypeptide(L)'
;MKVFSVHKATLLIFFLVAMMIIISGCSAMETLSSLKARFQSDTDPVDQPAELPPEITIPEIPETNLVGETREITLYFADSLGQSLVAEQRLIPKTISIARATVNELIAGPHPETGLLPTIPYGTVLQDINVKDDGLIIVDFSRELRDHHLGGDLAEALTVYSIVNTLTQFPTVERVRFLIDGQPVDTLAGSIDLSRDIYPDTALVSGEGYRP
;
A
#
# COMPACT_ATOMS: atom_id res chain seq x y z
N MET A 1 29.53 45.23 21.37
CA MET A 1 30.61 44.43 20.74
C MET A 1 30.79 43.00 21.26
N LYS A 2 30.03 42.50 22.25
CA LYS A 2 30.18 41.11 22.76
C LYS A 2 29.41 40.04 21.95
N VAL A 3 28.30 40.40 21.31
CA VAL A 3 27.40 39.46 20.60
C VAL A 3 28.03 38.87 19.33
N PHE A 4 28.87 39.65 18.62
CA PHE A 4 29.52 39.22 17.37
C PHE A 4 30.61 38.16 17.60
N SER A 5 31.25 38.18 18.78
CA SER A 5 32.26 37.20 19.16
C SER A 5 31.65 35.85 19.54
N VAL A 6 30.46 35.87 20.15
CA VAL A 6 29.73 34.64 20.53
C VAL A 6 29.23 33.91 19.29
N HIS A 7 28.66 34.62 18.32
CA HIS A 7 28.20 34.01 17.07
C HIS A 7 29.34 33.42 16.24
N LYS A 8 30.51 34.08 16.20
CA LYS A 8 31.71 33.53 15.56
C LYS A 8 32.23 32.28 16.29
N ALA A 9 32.20 32.27 17.63
CA ALA A 9 32.60 31.10 18.42
C ALA A 9 31.63 29.93 18.21
N THR A 10 30.32 30.17 18.20
CA THR A 10 29.31 29.14 17.96
C THR A 10 29.42 28.57 16.54
N LEU A 11 29.64 29.41 15.53
CA LEU A 11 29.80 28.96 14.13
C LEU A 11 31.08 28.12 13.95
N LEU A 12 32.18 28.49 14.62
CA LEU A 12 33.45 27.78 14.53
C LEU A 12 33.40 26.43 15.27
N ILE A 13 32.70 26.35 16.40
CA ILE A 13 32.43 25.08 17.10
C ILE A 13 31.55 24.17 16.23
N PHE A 14 30.49 24.70 15.61
CA PHE A 14 29.64 23.90 14.72
C PHE A 14 30.41 23.37 13.51
N PHE A 15 31.29 24.17 12.92
CA PHE A 15 32.16 23.74 11.82
C PHE A 15 33.16 22.66 12.25
N LEU A 16 33.75 22.76 13.44
CA LEU A 16 34.65 21.73 13.99
C LEU A 16 33.92 20.42 14.31
N VAL A 17 32.69 20.48 14.83
CA VAL A 17 31.87 19.29 15.11
C VAL A 17 31.43 18.61 13.80
N ALA A 18 31.01 19.38 12.80
CA ALA A 18 30.64 18.85 11.48
C ALA A 18 31.83 18.17 10.78
N MET A 19 33.04 18.73 10.93
CA MET A 19 34.25 18.15 10.34
C MET A 19 34.67 16.83 11.03
N MET A 20 34.40 16.66 12.34
CA MET A 20 34.64 15.38 13.03
C MET A 20 33.68 14.26 12.61
N ILE A 21 32.45 14.58 12.21
CA ILE A 21 31.46 13.59 11.74
C ILE A 21 31.87 13.00 10.39
N ILE A 22 32.54 13.78 9.54
CA ILE A 22 33.01 13.34 8.21
C ILE A 22 34.23 12.39 8.32
N ILE A 23 35.01 12.47 9.40
CA ILE A 23 36.21 11.63 9.61
C ILE A 23 35.83 10.22 10.14
N SER A 24 34.59 10.00 10.58
CA SER A 24 34.11 8.68 11.03
C SER A 24 33.55 7.80 9.90
N GLY A 25 33.70 8.22 8.64
CA GLY A 25 33.21 7.52 7.45
C GLY A 25 34.27 6.72 6.71
N CYS A 26 35.00 5.82 7.36
CA CYS A 26 35.85 4.82 6.69
C CYS A 26 35.88 3.49 7.48
N SER A 27 34.94 2.60 7.20
CA SER A 27 35.05 1.18 7.59
C SER A 27 34.30 0.20 6.67
N ALA A 28 34.08 0.54 5.40
CA ALA A 28 33.35 -0.32 4.45
C ALA A 28 34.00 -0.46 3.06
N MET A 29 35.31 -0.24 2.92
CA MET A 29 35.98 -0.24 1.60
C MET A 29 37.27 -1.09 1.52
N GLU A 30 37.49 -2.06 2.42
CA GLU A 30 38.69 -2.94 2.33
C GLU A 30 38.38 -4.42 2.02
N THR A 31 37.13 -4.80 1.72
CA THR A 31 36.76 -6.20 1.46
C THR A 31 36.54 -6.56 -0.02
N LEU A 32 36.70 -5.62 -0.95
CA LEU A 32 36.53 -5.85 -2.40
C LEU A 32 37.85 -6.11 -3.16
N SER A 33 39.01 -5.87 -2.54
CA SER A 33 40.31 -6.13 -3.16
C SER A 33 40.71 -7.62 -3.16
N SER A 34 40.14 -8.42 -2.25
CA SER A 34 40.45 -9.85 -2.12
C SER A 34 39.66 -10.76 -3.06
N LEU A 35 38.55 -10.29 -3.68
CA LEU A 35 37.83 -11.04 -4.73
C LEU A 35 38.52 -10.93 -6.10
N LYS A 36 39.21 -9.82 -6.37
CA LYS A 36 39.90 -9.62 -7.66
C LYS A 36 41.10 -10.55 -7.84
N ALA A 37 41.72 -11.00 -6.74
CA ALA A 37 42.88 -11.88 -6.75
C ALA A 37 42.56 -13.37 -7.06
N ARG A 38 41.29 -13.79 -7.06
CA ARG A 38 40.88 -15.14 -7.51
C ARG A 38 40.52 -15.24 -8.99
N PHE A 39 40.34 -14.10 -9.67
CA PHE A 39 40.00 -14.06 -11.11
C PHE A 39 41.23 -13.87 -12.01
N GLN A 40 42.43 -13.72 -11.44
CA GLN A 40 43.70 -13.66 -12.17
C GLN A 40 44.57 -14.86 -11.78
N SER A 41 44.13 -16.05 -12.17
CA SER A 41 45.03 -17.15 -12.47
C SER A 41 44.53 -17.77 -13.76
N ASP A 42 45.47 -17.98 -14.66
CA ASP A 42 45.39 -18.78 -15.89
C ASP A 42 44.99 -18.01 -17.15
N THR A 43 45.91 -17.15 -17.57
CA THR A 43 46.16 -16.95 -19.00
C THR A 43 47.65 -17.15 -19.27
N ASP A 44 47.97 -18.28 -19.90
CA ASP A 44 49.06 -18.42 -20.86
C ASP A 44 48.67 -19.51 -21.90
N PRO A 45 49.22 -19.47 -23.11
CA PRO A 45 48.45 -19.60 -24.36
C PRO A 45 48.53 -20.99 -25.00
N VAL A 46 47.44 -21.41 -25.65
CA VAL A 46 47.44 -22.59 -26.55
C VAL A 46 46.99 -22.17 -27.94
N ASP A 47 47.98 -22.04 -28.83
CA ASP A 47 47.82 -22.07 -30.28
C ASP A 47 47.19 -23.41 -30.71
N GLN A 48 45.92 -23.41 -31.14
CA GLN A 48 45.41 -24.36 -32.14
C GLN A 48 44.05 -23.92 -32.74
N PRO A 49 43.78 -24.21 -34.03
CA PRO A 49 42.72 -23.58 -34.82
C PRO A 49 41.31 -23.90 -34.33
N ALA A 50 40.44 -22.89 -34.37
CA ALA A 50 39.02 -23.01 -34.00
C ALA A 50 38.26 -23.95 -34.96
N GLU A 51 38.05 -25.20 -34.55
CA GLU A 51 36.89 -25.98 -34.98
C GLU A 51 35.67 -25.47 -34.19
N LEU A 52 34.65 -25.03 -34.93
CA LEU A 52 33.37 -24.58 -34.36
C LEU A 52 32.78 -25.68 -33.48
N PRO A 53 32.54 -25.44 -32.17
CA PRO A 53 31.80 -26.38 -31.35
C PRO A 53 30.37 -26.50 -31.89
N PRO A 54 29.71 -27.67 -31.74
CA PRO A 54 28.32 -27.83 -32.13
C PRO A 54 27.48 -26.81 -31.35
N GLU A 55 26.56 -26.16 -32.05
CA GLU A 55 25.62 -25.20 -31.48
C GLU A 55 24.93 -25.83 -30.28
N ILE A 56 25.28 -25.36 -29.07
CA ILE A 56 24.60 -25.74 -27.85
C ILE A 56 23.19 -25.18 -28.00
N THR A 57 22.24 -26.04 -28.35
CA THR A 57 20.83 -25.71 -28.31
C THR A 57 20.50 -25.44 -26.85
N ILE A 58 20.47 -24.16 -26.47
CA ILE A 58 19.97 -23.74 -25.18
C ILE A 58 18.52 -24.26 -25.15
N PRO A 59 18.14 -25.17 -24.22
CA PRO A 59 16.74 -25.54 -24.11
C PRO A 59 15.98 -24.24 -23.85
N GLU A 60 15.07 -23.92 -24.76
CA GLU A 60 14.12 -22.84 -24.64
C GLU A 60 13.43 -23.05 -23.29
N ILE A 61 13.85 -22.29 -22.27
CA ILE A 61 13.17 -22.27 -20.99
C ILE A 61 11.78 -21.78 -21.37
N PRO A 62 10.73 -22.61 -21.24
CA PRO A 62 9.41 -22.14 -21.58
C PRO A 62 9.20 -20.91 -20.70
N GLU A 63 8.92 -19.77 -21.33
CA GLU A 63 8.41 -18.56 -20.68
C GLU A 63 7.07 -18.95 -20.04
N THR A 64 7.18 -19.67 -18.93
CA THR A 64 6.09 -20.11 -18.11
C THR A 64 5.67 -18.85 -17.40
N ASN A 65 4.59 -18.26 -17.91
CA ASN A 65 3.79 -17.23 -17.27
C ASN A 65 3.94 -17.27 -15.73
N LEU A 66 4.81 -16.40 -15.20
CA LEU A 66 4.90 -16.11 -13.77
C LEU A 66 3.82 -15.10 -13.35
N VAL A 67 2.69 -15.05 -14.07
CA VAL A 67 1.50 -14.37 -13.59
C VAL A 67 0.82 -15.35 -12.65
N GLY A 68 1.11 -15.24 -11.35
CA GLY A 68 0.33 -15.95 -10.34
C GLY A 68 -1.16 -15.69 -10.57
N GLU A 69 -2.01 -16.68 -10.31
CA GLU A 69 -3.46 -16.55 -10.52
C GLU A 69 -3.97 -15.23 -9.90
N THR A 70 -4.57 -14.36 -10.71
CA THR A 70 -5.16 -13.10 -10.27
C THR A 70 -6.67 -13.21 -10.15
N ARG A 71 -7.27 -12.34 -9.35
CA ARG A 71 -8.72 -12.18 -9.21
C ARG A 71 -9.09 -10.71 -9.35
N GLU A 72 -10.17 -10.44 -10.07
CA GLU A 72 -10.76 -9.10 -10.14
C GLU A 72 -11.59 -8.80 -8.89
N ILE A 73 -11.43 -7.59 -8.38
CA ILE A 73 -12.21 -7.01 -7.28
C ILE A 73 -12.73 -5.63 -7.69
N THR A 74 -13.87 -5.25 -7.14
CA THR A 74 -14.45 -3.91 -7.27
C THR A 74 -14.09 -3.07 -6.05
N LEU A 75 -13.55 -1.88 -6.24
CA LEU A 75 -13.28 -0.89 -5.19
C LEU A 75 -14.14 0.34 -5.43
N TYR A 76 -14.75 0.89 -4.38
CA TYR A 76 -15.58 2.08 -4.50
C TYR A 76 -14.84 3.31 -3.97
N PHE A 77 -14.55 4.26 -4.84
CA PHE A 77 -13.87 5.53 -4.50
C PHE A 77 -14.79 6.72 -4.76
N ALA A 78 -14.45 7.89 -4.25
CA ALA A 78 -15.24 9.08 -4.51
C ALA A 78 -14.98 9.59 -5.94
N ASP A 79 -15.99 10.14 -6.60
CA ASP A 79 -15.81 10.85 -7.85
C ASP A 79 -14.91 12.10 -7.68
N SER A 80 -14.52 12.71 -8.79
CA SER A 80 -13.63 13.88 -8.80
C SER A 80 -14.23 15.13 -8.13
N LEU A 81 -15.53 15.12 -7.82
CA LEU A 81 -16.24 16.20 -7.14
C LEU A 81 -16.52 15.89 -5.66
N GLY A 82 -16.22 14.67 -5.20
CA GLY A 82 -16.55 14.20 -3.85
C GLY A 82 -18.06 14.09 -3.60
N GLN A 83 -18.86 13.74 -4.61
CA GLN A 83 -20.32 13.73 -4.53
C GLN A 83 -20.95 12.34 -4.54
N SER A 84 -20.31 11.38 -5.19
CA SER A 84 -20.80 10.02 -5.33
C SER A 84 -19.64 9.01 -5.27
N LEU A 85 -19.98 7.74 -5.11
CA LEU A 85 -19.06 6.62 -5.23
C LEU A 85 -19.02 6.10 -6.67
N VAL A 86 -17.83 5.79 -7.17
CA VAL A 86 -17.58 5.21 -8.48
C VAL A 86 -16.81 3.91 -8.29
N ALA A 87 -17.21 2.87 -9.02
CA ALA A 87 -16.53 1.59 -9.04
C ALA A 87 -15.25 1.65 -9.88
N GLU A 88 -14.15 1.16 -9.32
CA GLU A 88 -12.88 0.89 -9.99
C GLU A 88 -12.59 -0.62 -9.91
N GLN A 89 -12.34 -1.26 -11.05
CA GLN A 89 -11.96 -2.67 -11.10
C GLN A 89 -10.45 -2.83 -10.93
N ARG A 90 -10.04 -3.77 -10.08
CA ARG A 90 -8.62 -4.05 -9.81
C ARG A 90 -8.34 -5.55 -9.82
N LEU A 91 -7.25 -5.94 -10.50
CA LEU A 91 -6.73 -7.31 -10.42
C LEU A 91 -5.76 -7.41 -9.25
N ILE A 92 -6.01 -8.33 -8.33
CA ILE A 92 -5.10 -8.66 -7.23
C ILE A 92 -4.64 -10.12 -7.30
N PRO A 93 -3.41 -10.44 -6.84
CA PRO A 93 -2.97 -11.82 -6.72
C PRO A 93 -3.89 -12.63 -5.81
N LYS A 94 -4.09 -13.89 -6.13
CA LYS A 94 -4.79 -14.83 -5.26
C LYS A 94 -4.06 -14.90 -3.91
N THR A 95 -4.83 -14.77 -2.84
CA THR A 95 -4.33 -14.70 -1.46
C THR A 95 -5.18 -15.56 -0.54
N ILE A 96 -4.66 -15.83 0.66
CA ILE A 96 -5.37 -16.57 1.71
C ILE A 96 -6.60 -15.79 2.19
N SER A 97 -6.48 -14.47 2.33
CA SER A 97 -7.58 -13.60 2.77
C SER A 97 -7.87 -12.52 1.73
N ILE A 98 -8.84 -12.83 0.85
CA ILE A 98 -9.26 -11.89 -0.21
C ILE A 98 -9.82 -10.60 0.39
N ALA A 99 -10.64 -10.70 1.45
CA ALA A 99 -11.24 -9.53 2.10
C ALA A 99 -10.18 -8.58 2.68
N ARG A 100 -9.13 -9.12 3.32
CA ARG A 100 -8.02 -8.30 3.85
C ARG A 100 -7.28 -7.58 2.72
N ALA A 101 -6.95 -8.30 1.65
CA ALA A 101 -6.28 -7.71 0.50
C ALA A 101 -7.13 -6.60 -0.14
N THR A 102 -8.42 -6.84 -0.35
CA THR A 102 -9.36 -5.85 -0.89
C THR A 102 -9.43 -4.57 -0.07
N VAL A 103 -9.49 -4.65 1.26
CA VAL A 103 -9.50 -3.44 2.11
C VAL A 103 -8.15 -2.72 2.07
N ASN A 104 -7.03 -3.45 2.01
CA ASN A 104 -5.72 -2.82 1.85
C ASN A 104 -5.56 -2.10 0.51
N GLU A 105 -6.13 -2.64 -0.58
CA GLU A 105 -6.20 -1.96 -1.87
C GLU A 105 -7.08 -0.71 -1.81
N LEU A 106 -8.20 -0.75 -1.07
CA LEU A 106 -9.04 0.41 -0.83
C LEU A 106 -8.29 1.50 -0.05
N ILE A 107 -7.55 1.12 0.99
CA ILE A 107 -6.69 2.03 1.78
C ILE A 107 -5.59 2.65 0.90
N ALA A 108 -5.02 1.87 -0.03
CA ALA A 108 -3.99 2.36 -0.95
C ALA A 108 -4.51 3.47 -1.88
N GLY A 109 -5.82 3.55 -2.09
CA GLY A 109 -6.47 4.57 -2.88
C GLY A 109 -6.69 4.17 -4.35
N PRO A 110 -7.34 5.04 -5.13
CA PRO A 110 -7.63 4.80 -6.55
C PRO A 110 -6.36 4.87 -7.41
N HIS A 111 -6.44 4.33 -8.62
CA HIS A 111 -5.40 4.50 -9.62
C HIS A 111 -5.29 5.99 -10.02
N PRO A 112 -4.08 6.57 -10.10
CA PRO A 112 -3.92 7.99 -10.43
C PRO A 112 -4.55 8.41 -11.76
N GLU A 113 -4.60 7.51 -12.75
CA GLU A 113 -5.21 7.76 -14.06
C GLU A 113 -6.74 7.88 -14.04
N THR A 114 -7.44 7.40 -12.99
CA THR A 114 -8.91 7.43 -12.97
C THR A 114 -9.47 8.79 -12.58
N GLY A 115 -8.67 9.64 -11.92
CA GLY A 115 -9.11 10.93 -11.39
C GLY A 115 -10.11 10.81 -10.23
N LEU A 116 -10.30 9.61 -9.70
CA LEU A 116 -11.10 9.36 -8.49
C LEU A 116 -10.34 9.84 -7.25
N LEU A 117 -11.09 10.14 -6.19
CA LEU A 117 -10.55 10.60 -4.93
C LEU A 117 -10.56 9.47 -3.88
N PRO A 118 -9.53 9.39 -3.02
CA PRO A 118 -9.53 8.43 -1.93
C PRO A 118 -10.65 8.76 -0.93
N THR A 119 -11.29 7.72 -0.42
CA THR A 119 -12.34 7.80 0.60
C THR A 119 -11.81 7.50 1.99
N ILE A 120 -10.67 6.84 2.10
CA ILE A 120 -10.03 6.48 3.36
C ILE A 120 -9.06 7.60 3.78
N PRO A 121 -9.18 8.14 5.00
CA PRO A 121 -8.24 9.13 5.52
C PRO A 121 -6.79 8.64 5.55
N TYR A 122 -5.86 9.56 5.29
CA TYR A 122 -4.44 9.28 5.26
C TYR A 122 -3.93 8.69 6.59
N GLY A 123 -3.07 7.68 6.49
CA GLY A 123 -2.46 7.02 7.65
C GLY A 123 -3.32 5.92 8.28
N THR A 124 -4.54 5.69 7.78
CA THR A 124 -5.38 4.58 8.21
C THR A 124 -4.71 3.24 7.92
N VAL A 125 -4.73 2.33 8.89
CA VAL A 125 -4.26 0.96 8.76
C VAL A 125 -5.39 0.00 9.11
N LEU A 126 -5.52 -1.10 8.36
CA LEU A 126 -6.36 -2.23 8.75
C LEU A 126 -5.63 -3.08 9.80
N GLN A 127 -6.07 -3.02 11.05
CA GLN A 127 -5.52 -3.79 12.15
C GLN A 127 -5.99 -5.23 12.09
N ASP A 128 -7.30 -5.45 12.03
CA ASP A 128 -7.87 -6.79 11.95
C ASP A 128 -9.11 -6.88 11.04
N ILE A 129 -9.39 -8.09 10.56
CA ILE A 129 -10.60 -8.40 9.81
C ILE A 129 -11.05 -9.82 10.10
N ASN A 130 -12.34 -9.96 10.47
CA ASN A 130 -12.91 -11.21 10.92
C ASN A 130 -14.23 -11.47 10.17
N VAL A 131 -14.23 -12.48 9.31
CA VAL A 131 -15.40 -12.92 8.55
C VAL A 131 -16.16 -13.94 9.40
N LYS A 132 -17.46 -13.72 9.59
CA LYS A 132 -18.37 -14.63 10.29
C LYS A 132 -19.19 -15.43 9.30
N ASP A 133 -19.61 -16.62 9.73
CA ASP A 133 -20.40 -17.54 8.91
C ASP A 133 -21.84 -17.04 8.63
N ASP A 134 -22.31 -16.04 9.37
CA ASP A 134 -23.65 -15.44 9.28
C ASP A 134 -23.70 -14.19 8.38
N GLY A 135 -22.70 -13.99 7.53
CA GLY A 135 -22.62 -12.86 6.61
C GLY A 135 -22.08 -11.56 7.20
N LEU A 136 -21.72 -11.53 8.49
CA LEU A 136 -21.07 -10.37 9.11
C LEU A 136 -19.56 -10.38 8.85
N ILE A 137 -19.00 -9.23 8.46
CA ILE A 137 -17.56 -8.98 8.54
C ILE A 137 -17.27 -7.87 9.56
N ILE A 138 -16.35 -8.14 10.48
CA ILE A 138 -15.88 -7.15 11.45
C ILE A 138 -14.54 -6.61 10.96
N VAL A 139 -14.43 -5.30 10.81
CA VAL A 139 -13.22 -4.61 10.36
C VAL A 139 -12.72 -3.67 11.45
N ASP A 140 -11.47 -3.85 11.84
CA ASP A 140 -10.79 -3.04 12.86
C ASP A 140 -9.74 -2.17 12.19
N PHE A 141 -9.94 -0.86 12.25
CA PHE A 141 -9.01 0.13 11.68
C PHE A 141 -8.25 0.86 12.78
N SER A 142 -7.13 1.46 12.42
CA SER A 142 -6.44 2.41 13.28
C SER A 142 -7.26 3.69 13.46
N ARG A 143 -7.01 4.42 14.55
CA ARG A 143 -7.74 5.65 14.88
C ARG A 143 -7.70 6.74 13.81
N GLU A 144 -6.72 6.73 12.91
CA GLU A 144 -6.60 7.68 11.79
C GLU A 144 -7.84 7.68 10.89
N LEU A 145 -8.57 6.56 10.78
CA LEU A 145 -9.85 6.50 10.05
C LEU A 145 -10.85 7.55 10.55
N ARG A 146 -10.83 7.84 11.86
CA ARG A 146 -11.68 8.86 12.50
C ARG A 146 -10.92 10.17 12.67
N ASP A 147 -9.74 10.10 13.27
CA ASP A 147 -9.02 11.29 13.73
C ASP A 147 -8.51 12.18 12.57
N HIS A 148 -8.30 11.61 11.37
CA HIS A 148 -7.94 12.36 10.16
C HIS A 148 -9.11 12.54 9.19
N HIS A 149 -10.32 12.16 9.58
CA HIS A 149 -11.49 12.31 8.74
C HIS A 149 -11.82 13.80 8.52
N LEU A 150 -12.14 14.18 7.28
CA LEU A 150 -12.40 15.59 6.92
C LEU A 150 -13.69 16.15 7.56
N GLY A 151 -14.55 15.26 8.03
CA GLY A 151 -15.85 15.58 8.63
C GLY A 151 -16.92 15.89 7.58
N GLY A 152 -18.15 16.08 8.06
CA GLY A 152 -19.32 16.36 7.23
C GLY A 152 -20.07 15.11 6.78
N ASP A 153 -21.40 15.22 6.75
CA ASP A 153 -22.32 14.09 6.53
C ASP A 153 -22.03 13.30 5.26
N LEU A 154 -21.80 14.01 4.14
CA LEU A 154 -21.54 13.37 2.86
C LEU A 154 -20.18 12.67 2.83
N ALA A 155 -19.13 13.32 3.35
CA ALA A 155 -17.79 12.72 3.37
C ALA A 155 -17.78 11.46 4.25
N GLU A 156 -18.45 11.50 5.40
CA GLU A 156 -18.60 10.32 6.25
C GLU A 156 -19.36 9.20 5.54
N ALA A 157 -20.45 9.53 4.85
CA ALA A 157 -21.18 8.56 4.05
C ALA A 157 -20.32 7.95 2.95
N LEU A 158 -19.55 8.75 2.22
CA LEU A 158 -18.64 8.24 1.19
C LEU A 158 -17.57 7.32 1.79
N THR A 159 -16.96 7.66 2.93
CA THR A 159 -15.99 6.78 3.60
C THR A 159 -16.61 5.47 4.07
N VAL A 160 -17.75 5.53 4.75
CA VAL A 160 -18.43 4.34 5.28
C VAL A 160 -18.90 3.43 4.15
N TYR A 161 -19.65 3.96 3.19
CA TYR A 161 -20.23 3.15 2.12
C TYR A 161 -19.21 2.73 1.06
N SER A 162 -18.07 3.44 0.93
CA SER A 162 -16.92 2.94 0.19
C SER A 162 -16.42 1.61 0.75
N ILE A 163 -16.25 1.51 2.07
CA ILE A 163 -15.80 0.29 2.75
C ILE A 163 -16.89 -0.79 2.66
N VAL A 164 -18.14 -0.44 2.98
CA VAL A 164 -19.25 -1.41 3.03
C VAL A 164 -19.51 -2.00 1.64
N ASN A 165 -19.73 -1.17 0.62
CA ASN A 165 -20.04 -1.65 -0.73
C ASN A 165 -18.87 -2.44 -1.33
N THR A 166 -17.63 -2.06 -1.00
CA THR A 166 -16.45 -2.83 -1.40
C THR A 166 -16.42 -4.22 -0.75
N LEU A 167 -16.75 -4.34 0.54
CA LEU A 167 -16.71 -5.64 1.23
C LEU A 167 -17.91 -6.54 0.90
N THR A 168 -19.07 -5.96 0.65
CA THR A 168 -20.29 -6.69 0.27
C THR A 168 -20.31 -7.11 -1.20
N GLN A 169 -19.24 -6.84 -1.96
CA GLN A 169 -19.05 -7.43 -3.29
C GLN A 169 -18.93 -8.96 -3.22
N PHE A 170 -18.52 -9.49 -2.06
CA PHE A 170 -18.39 -10.91 -1.84
C PHE A 170 -19.75 -11.50 -1.45
N PRO A 171 -20.29 -12.50 -2.18
CA PRO A 171 -21.64 -13.02 -1.94
C PRO A 171 -21.86 -13.61 -0.53
N THR A 172 -20.80 -13.91 0.20
CA THR A 172 -20.85 -14.41 1.58
C THR A 172 -20.85 -13.30 2.62
N VAL A 173 -20.81 -12.02 2.23
CA VAL A 173 -20.77 -10.85 3.12
C VAL A 173 -22.00 -10.00 2.87
N GLU A 174 -22.81 -9.83 3.91
CA GLU A 174 -24.07 -9.08 3.87
C GLU A 174 -23.97 -7.71 4.56
N ARG A 175 -23.12 -7.61 5.59
CA ARG A 175 -23.01 -6.42 6.44
C ARG A 175 -21.65 -6.31 7.11
N VAL A 176 -21.29 -5.08 7.48
CA VAL A 176 -20.00 -4.73 8.06
C VAL A 176 -20.18 -4.14 9.46
N ARG A 177 -19.34 -4.54 10.41
CA ARG A 177 -19.21 -3.88 11.72
C ARG A 177 -17.85 -3.22 11.84
N PHE A 178 -17.84 -1.97 12.27
CA PHE A 178 -16.63 -1.18 12.43
C PHE A 178 -16.10 -1.24 13.85
N LEU A 179 -14.79 -1.39 13.97
CA LEU A 179 -14.02 -1.17 15.19
C LEU A 179 -12.90 -0.16 14.90
N ILE A 180 -12.50 0.57 15.93
CA ILE A 180 -11.31 1.40 15.94
C ILE A 180 -10.47 1.02 17.17
N ASP A 181 -9.21 0.65 16.95
CA ASP A 181 -8.30 0.18 18.00
C ASP A 181 -8.93 -0.94 18.86
N GLY A 182 -9.63 -1.86 18.18
CA GLY A 182 -10.31 -3.01 18.78
C GLY A 182 -11.58 -2.66 19.58
N GLN A 183 -12.05 -1.41 19.56
CA GLN A 183 -13.25 -0.97 20.28
C GLN A 183 -14.39 -0.59 19.31
N PRO A 184 -15.66 -0.79 19.70
CA PRO A 184 -16.79 -0.24 18.96
C PRO A 184 -16.67 1.28 18.80
N VAL A 185 -17.12 1.79 17.66
CA VAL A 185 -17.13 3.21 17.35
C VAL A 185 -18.56 3.66 17.07
N ASP A 186 -18.98 4.79 17.62
CA ASP A 186 -20.35 5.29 17.42
C ASP A 186 -20.50 5.99 16.06
N THR A 187 -19.46 6.68 15.59
CA THR A 187 -19.46 7.47 14.34
C THR A 187 -18.04 7.89 13.97
N LEU A 188 -17.78 8.17 12.68
CA LEU A 188 -16.51 8.78 12.24
C LEU A 188 -16.55 10.31 12.35
N ALA A 189 -17.70 10.94 12.06
CA ALA A 189 -17.82 12.39 11.97
C ALA A 189 -19.11 13.01 12.56
N GLY A 190 -20.04 12.19 13.03
CA GLY A 190 -21.26 12.61 13.73
C GLY A 190 -22.57 12.18 13.09
N SER A 191 -22.55 11.66 11.87
CA SER A 191 -23.74 11.57 11.01
C SER A 191 -24.22 10.14 10.81
N ILE A 192 -23.31 9.16 10.78
CA ILE A 192 -23.65 7.75 10.67
C ILE A 192 -23.39 7.04 11.99
N ASP A 193 -24.41 6.32 12.46
CA ASP A 193 -24.34 5.46 13.64
C ASP A 193 -23.68 4.11 13.30
N LEU A 194 -22.41 3.99 13.68
CA LEU A 194 -21.54 2.83 13.50
C LEU A 194 -21.53 1.87 14.69
N SER A 195 -22.33 2.13 15.73
CA SER A 195 -22.46 1.21 16.88
C SER A 195 -23.17 -0.11 16.52
N ARG A 196 -23.73 -0.17 15.30
CA ARG A 196 -24.47 -1.30 14.72
C ARG A 196 -23.83 -1.80 13.43
N ASP A 197 -24.33 -2.93 12.94
CA ASP A 197 -23.95 -3.46 11.63
C ASP A 197 -24.48 -2.56 10.51
N ILE A 198 -23.64 -2.28 9.51
CA ILE A 198 -23.95 -1.44 8.36
C ILE A 198 -24.17 -2.32 7.14
N TYR A 199 -25.29 -2.11 6.48
CA TYR A 199 -25.67 -2.77 5.23
C TYR A 199 -25.26 -1.91 4.04
N PRO A 200 -25.03 -2.51 2.86
CA PRO A 200 -24.65 -1.75 1.68
C PRO A 200 -25.75 -0.75 1.29
N ASP A 201 -25.31 0.41 0.85
CA ASP A 201 -26.18 1.43 0.25
C ASP A 201 -25.60 1.82 -1.10
N THR A 202 -26.28 1.39 -2.15
CA THR A 202 -25.87 1.63 -3.53
C THR A 202 -26.48 2.91 -4.09
N ALA A 203 -27.31 3.63 -3.33
CA ALA A 203 -27.87 4.91 -3.77
C ALA A 203 -26.79 5.99 -3.96
N LEU A 204 -25.65 5.85 -3.28
CA LEU A 204 -24.50 6.74 -3.43
C LEU A 204 -23.59 6.36 -4.61
N VAL A 205 -23.81 5.21 -5.25
CA VAL A 205 -22.97 4.75 -6.37
C VAL A 205 -23.50 5.35 -7.68
N SER A 206 -22.64 6.08 -8.40
CA SER A 206 -22.96 6.60 -9.73
C SER A 206 -22.51 5.64 -10.84
N GLY A 207 -23.34 5.52 -11.87
CA GLY A 207 -23.09 4.67 -13.05
C GLY A 207 -23.78 3.31 -13.04
N GLU A 208 -24.13 2.82 -14.24
CA GLU A 208 -24.71 1.49 -14.44
C GLU A 208 -23.69 0.40 -14.07
N GLY A 209 -23.79 -0.15 -12.86
CA GLY A 209 -22.85 -1.20 -12.43
C GLY A 209 -23.30 -2.07 -11.26
N TYR A 210 -24.35 -1.71 -10.52
CA TYR A 210 -24.87 -2.58 -9.47
C TYR A 210 -25.92 -3.54 -10.05
N ARG A 211 -25.48 -4.75 -10.43
CA ARG A 211 -26.38 -5.91 -10.54
C ARG A 211 -26.21 -6.73 -9.25
N PRO A 212 -27.25 -6.79 -8.38
CA PRO A 212 -27.21 -7.59 -7.16
C PRO A 212 -27.07 -9.09 -7.46
#